data_AF-A0A8S3EWT9-F1
#
_entry.id   AF-A0A8S3EWT9-F1
#
_cell.length_a   1.000
_cell.length_b   1.000
_cell.length_c   1.000
_cell.angle_alpha   90.00
_cell.angle_beta   90.00
_cell.angle_gamma   90.00
#
_symmetry.space_group_name_H-M   'P 1'
#
loop_
_entity.id
_entity.type
_entity.pdbx_description
1 polymer ?
#
loop_
_entity_poly.entity_id
_entity_poly.type
_entity_poly.pdbx_seq_one_letter_code
_entity_poly.pdbx_strand_id
1 'polypeptide(L)'
;EEWYNKLPGEELLNEVIQTNCERDEPKEIRIPLKAYLKKDSGVGQLIVLIEPTKKAWDECQANNWQYRQIISVWLQCTRLAADVFVCSGIYKLKGKWTFYLQFIPLNSSQPTNITLRKINSYSFFALPVINSVAGSTSNILTAWVTELMTGAPINQAIVSVSNKTKETNQQGLCIIENYTTQNDESIENRILVVEKDDDQCMSVDIYSYASVPDAYVWHVFNDRGLYKPKEEVHIKGYVRFLKVKDEAKLPTYAHGTIHYTIYDPRGQQLQESQVELNNYGAFDVKFTLPDNVNLD
;
A
#
# COMPACT_ATOMS: atom_id res chain seq x y z
N GLU A 1 -23.15 0.53 29.33
CA GLU A 1 -23.64 -0.19 28.14
C GLU A 1 -22.42 -0.66 27.36
N GLU A 2 -22.40 -1.93 26.94
CA GLU A 2 -21.24 -2.48 26.21
C GLU A 2 -21.22 -1.92 24.78
N TRP A 3 -20.02 -1.60 24.26
CA TRP A 3 -19.82 -0.80 23.04
C TRP A 3 -20.36 -1.47 21.74
N TYR A 4 -20.63 -2.77 21.75
CA TYR A 4 -21.18 -3.50 20.61
C TYR A 4 -22.71 -3.41 20.47
N ASN A 5 -23.43 -2.84 21.44
CA ASN A 5 -24.88 -2.60 21.34
C ASN A 5 -25.26 -1.54 20.28
N LYS A 6 -24.30 -1.08 19.47
CA LYS A 6 -24.46 -0.05 18.43
C LYS A 6 -23.71 -0.39 17.15
N LEU A 7 -23.59 -1.68 16.81
CA LEU A 7 -23.11 -2.03 15.46
C LEU A 7 -24.12 -1.49 14.43
N PRO A 8 -23.65 -0.96 13.28
CA PRO A 8 -24.54 -0.51 12.23
C PRO A 8 -25.22 -1.70 11.56
N GLY A 9 -26.47 -1.50 11.14
CA GLY A 9 -27.27 -2.51 10.43
C GLY A 9 -28.40 -3.11 11.27
N GLU A 10 -28.97 -4.19 10.75
CA GLU A 10 -30.03 -4.97 11.37
C GLU A 10 -29.47 -6.29 11.91
N GLU A 11 -29.95 -6.74 13.07
CA GLU A 11 -29.60 -8.06 13.59
C GLU A 11 -30.27 -9.15 12.74
N LEU A 12 -29.47 -9.91 11.99
CA LEU A 12 -29.96 -10.97 11.10
C LEU A 12 -29.95 -12.36 11.75
N LEU A 13 -29.08 -12.58 12.73
CA LEU A 13 -28.88 -13.86 13.42
C LEU A 13 -28.30 -13.63 14.81
N ASN A 14 -28.88 -14.26 15.83
CA ASN A 14 -28.36 -14.27 17.20
C ASN A 14 -28.60 -15.65 17.83
N GLU A 15 -27.58 -16.51 17.74
CA GLU A 15 -27.67 -17.91 18.15
C GLU A 15 -26.40 -18.39 18.87
N VAL A 16 -26.58 -19.35 19.77
CA VAL A 16 -25.48 -20.05 20.41
C VAL A 16 -25.15 -21.32 19.62
N ILE A 17 -23.96 -21.37 19.04
CA ILE A 17 -23.48 -22.54 18.28
C ILE A 17 -22.72 -23.47 19.24
N GLN A 18 -23.18 -24.72 19.35
CA GLN A 18 -22.42 -25.77 20.03
C GLN A 18 -21.26 -26.22 19.15
N THR A 19 -20.03 -26.00 19.61
CA THR A 19 -18.83 -26.25 18.81
C THR A 19 -18.50 -27.75 18.74
N ASN A 20 -18.81 -28.52 19.79
CA ASN A 20 -18.48 -29.94 19.93
C ASN A 20 -17.00 -30.21 19.56
N CYS A 21 -16.09 -29.35 20.01
CA CYS A 21 -14.65 -29.51 19.78
C CYS A 21 -14.08 -30.56 20.73
N GLU A 22 -13.13 -31.35 20.23
CA GLU A 22 -12.28 -32.17 21.07
C GLU A 22 -11.25 -31.29 21.79
N ARG A 23 -10.70 -31.79 22.90
CA ARG A 23 -9.70 -31.04 23.67
C ARG A 23 -8.42 -30.90 22.84
N ASP A 24 -7.90 -29.68 22.80
CA ASP A 24 -6.64 -29.31 22.12
C ASP A 24 -6.61 -29.58 20.61
N GLU A 25 -7.78 -29.74 19.97
CA GLU A 25 -7.90 -29.94 18.53
C GLU A 25 -8.64 -28.77 17.86
N PRO A 26 -8.05 -28.13 16.82
CA PRO A 26 -8.73 -27.07 16.09
C PRO A 26 -9.88 -27.66 15.27
N LYS A 27 -11.03 -26.99 15.31
CA LYS A 27 -12.22 -27.38 14.54
C LYS A 27 -12.72 -26.22 13.69
N GLU A 28 -12.96 -26.50 12.41
CA GLU A 28 -13.63 -25.56 11.51
C GLU A 28 -15.14 -25.55 11.82
N ILE A 29 -15.69 -24.36 12.03
CA ILE A 29 -17.13 -24.14 12.23
C ILE A 29 -17.66 -23.38 11.02
N ARG A 30 -18.71 -23.91 10.39
CA ARG A 30 -19.33 -23.31 9.21
C ARG A 30 -20.61 -22.57 9.62
N ILE A 31 -20.68 -21.30 9.27
CA ILE A 31 -21.84 -20.45 9.49
C ILE A 31 -22.47 -20.16 8.11
N PRO A 32 -23.74 -20.52 7.86
CA PRO A 32 -24.35 -20.43 6.53
C PRO A 32 -24.78 -18.99 6.18
N LEU A 33 -23.80 -18.11 5.96
CA LEU A 33 -24.02 -16.67 5.80
C LEU A 33 -24.79 -16.29 4.51
N LYS A 34 -24.80 -17.16 3.50
CA LYS A 34 -25.46 -16.90 2.21
C LYS A 34 -26.96 -16.59 2.35
N ALA A 35 -27.62 -17.17 3.35
CA ALA A 35 -29.06 -16.95 3.58
C ALA A 35 -29.40 -15.50 3.97
N TYR A 36 -28.42 -14.72 4.42
CA TYR A 36 -28.56 -13.35 4.88
C TYR A 36 -28.13 -12.31 3.85
N LEU A 37 -27.74 -12.74 2.64
CA LEU A 37 -27.44 -11.86 1.51
C LEU A 37 -28.71 -11.56 0.72
N LYS A 38 -28.64 -10.57 -0.20
CA LYS A 38 -29.78 -10.26 -1.08
C LYS A 38 -30.19 -11.51 -1.86
N LYS A 39 -31.47 -11.89 -1.78
CA LYS A 39 -31.98 -13.19 -2.27
C LYS A 39 -31.74 -13.42 -3.76
N ASP A 40 -31.84 -12.37 -4.57
CA ASP A 40 -31.78 -12.49 -6.03
C ASP A 40 -30.35 -12.47 -6.57
N SER A 41 -29.47 -11.66 -5.98
CA SER A 41 -28.11 -11.43 -6.48
C SER A 41 -27.01 -12.09 -5.64
N GLY A 42 -27.29 -12.43 -4.38
CA GLY A 42 -26.31 -12.99 -3.46
C GLY A 42 -25.21 -12.00 -3.05
N VAL A 43 -25.41 -10.69 -3.27
CA VAL A 43 -24.47 -9.64 -2.86
C VAL A 43 -24.93 -8.98 -1.57
N GLY A 44 -24.00 -8.36 -0.84
CA GLY A 44 -24.28 -7.66 0.40
C GLY A 44 -23.06 -7.55 1.31
N GLN A 45 -23.29 -6.96 2.48
CA GLN A 45 -22.26 -6.82 3.51
C GLN A 45 -22.81 -7.32 4.83
N LEU A 46 -21.96 -7.99 5.61
CA LEU A 46 -22.33 -8.60 6.88
C LEU A 46 -21.28 -8.26 7.93
N ILE A 47 -21.72 -7.95 9.14
CA ILE A 47 -20.86 -7.86 10.31
C ILE A 47 -21.10 -9.12 11.14
N VAL A 48 -20.04 -9.90 11.35
CA VAL A 48 -20.10 -11.14 12.13
C VAL A 48 -19.37 -10.91 13.44
N LEU A 49 -20.13 -10.99 14.53
CA LEU A 49 -19.64 -10.95 15.90
C LEU A 49 -19.68 -12.36 16.48
N ILE A 50 -18.57 -12.86 17.00
CA ILE A 50 -18.50 -14.15 17.68
C ILE A 50 -17.86 -13.92 19.05
N GLU A 51 -18.55 -14.35 20.10
CA GLU A 51 -18.08 -14.28 21.48
C GLU A 51 -18.40 -15.59 22.22
N PRO A 52 -17.63 -15.95 23.25
CA PRO A 52 -17.95 -17.10 24.09
C PRO A 52 -19.21 -16.83 24.91
N THR A 53 -19.95 -17.89 25.23
CA THR A 53 -21.02 -17.76 26.23
C THR A 53 -20.43 -17.52 27.62
N LYS A 54 -21.20 -16.88 28.52
CA LYS A 54 -20.78 -16.64 29.90
C LYS A 54 -20.37 -17.93 30.62
N LYS A 55 -21.15 -18.99 30.43
CA LYS A 55 -20.85 -20.32 30.96
C LYS A 55 -19.49 -20.85 30.47
N ALA A 56 -19.26 -20.84 29.15
CA ALA A 56 -18.00 -21.33 28.57
C ALA A 56 -16.80 -20.50 29.00
N TRP A 57 -16.97 -19.18 29.19
CA TRP A 57 -15.92 -18.29 29.68
C TRP A 57 -15.55 -18.56 31.14
N ASP A 58 -16.55 -18.77 32.00
CA ASP A 58 -16.35 -19.02 33.43
C ASP A 58 -15.69 -20.39 33.68
N GLU A 59 -15.94 -21.39 32.82
CA GLU A 59 -15.26 -22.70 32.86
C GLU A 59 -13.74 -22.60 32.63
N CYS A 60 -13.27 -21.57 31.91
CA CYS A 60 -11.84 -21.31 31.68
C CYS A 60 -11.15 -20.58 32.85
N GLN A 61 -11.83 -20.41 34.00
CA GLN A 61 -11.33 -19.67 35.17
C GLN A 61 -10.90 -18.22 34.89
N ALA A 62 -11.39 -17.64 33.79
CA ALA A 62 -11.14 -16.26 33.43
C ALA A 62 -12.10 -15.35 34.21
N ASN A 63 -11.74 -15.01 35.45
CA ASN A 63 -12.59 -14.32 36.44
C ASN A 63 -13.06 -12.89 36.05
N ASN A 64 -12.83 -12.43 34.82
CA ASN A 64 -13.28 -11.13 34.35
C ASN A 64 -13.86 -11.21 32.93
N TRP A 65 -15.19 -11.14 32.86
CA TRP A 65 -15.99 -11.13 31.62
C TRP A 65 -15.61 -10.01 30.65
N GLN A 66 -15.08 -8.90 31.16
CA GLN A 66 -14.70 -7.76 30.33
C GLN A 66 -13.55 -8.08 29.38
N TYR A 67 -12.77 -9.13 29.65
CA TYR A 67 -11.66 -9.58 28.79
C TYR A 67 -12.03 -10.72 27.85
N ARG A 68 -13.33 -11.02 27.70
CA ARG A 68 -13.75 -12.06 26.77
C ARG A 68 -13.28 -11.76 25.36
N GLN A 69 -12.88 -12.81 24.65
CA GLN A 69 -12.45 -12.67 23.26
C GLN A 69 -13.68 -12.46 22.39
N ILE A 70 -13.70 -11.34 21.67
CA ILE A 70 -14.73 -11.01 20.70
C ILE A 70 -14.04 -10.98 19.34
N ILE A 71 -14.49 -11.84 18.44
CA ILE A 71 -14.11 -11.80 17.04
C ILE A 71 -15.15 -10.93 16.34
N SER A 72 -14.71 -9.87 15.67
CA SER A 72 -15.55 -9.02 14.84
C SER A 72 -14.96 -8.96 13.43
N VAL A 73 -15.77 -9.30 12.42
CA VAL A 73 -15.36 -9.33 11.02
C VAL A 73 -16.41 -8.63 10.16
N TRP A 74 -15.96 -7.68 9.33
CA TRP A 74 -16.77 -7.15 8.23
C TRP A 74 -16.54 -7.99 6.98
N LEU A 75 -17.61 -8.54 6.42
CA LEU A 75 -17.60 -9.35 5.22
C LEU A 75 -18.28 -8.60 4.08
N GLN A 76 -17.67 -8.63 2.91
CA GLN A 76 -18.25 -8.09 1.68
C GLN A 76 -18.43 -9.23 0.68
N CYS A 77 -19.66 -9.44 0.22
CA CYS A 77 -20.01 -10.37 -0.84
C CYS A 77 -20.40 -9.53 -2.05
N THR A 78 -19.52 -9.48 -3.05
CA THR A 78 -19.62 -8.58 -4.19
C THR A 78 -19.07 -9.26 -5.44
N ARG A 79 -19.57 -8.84 -6.62
CA ARG A 79 -19.03 -9.18 -7.93
C ARG A 79 -18.05 -8.12 -8.44
N LEU A 80 -17.86 -7.03 -7.70
CA LEU A 80 -17.00 -5.91 -8.07
C LEU A 80 -15.61 -6.08 -7.46
N ALA A 81 -14.59 -5.78 -8.25
CA ALA A 81 -13.22 -5.54 -7.80
C ALA A 81 -12.84 -4.09 -8.12
N ALA A 82 -12.16 -3.43 -7.18
CA ALA A 82 -11.72 -2.05 -7.34
C ALA A 82 -10.26 -1.92 -6.94
N ASP A 83 -9.42 -1.52 -7.90
CA ASP A 83 -8.03 -1.13 -7.65
C ASP A 83 -7.91 0.39 -7.71
N VAL A 84 -7.13 0.96 -6.80
CA VAL A 84 -7.01 2.40 -6.62
C VAL A 84 -5.55 2.77 -6.55
N PHE A 85 -5.17 3.79 -7.31
CA PHE A 85 -3.85 4.39 -7.20
C PHE A 85 -3.96 5.90 -7.13
N VAL A 86 -3.10 6.50 -6.31
CA VAL A 86 -3.02 7.94 -6.10
C VAL A 86 -1.66 8.42 -6.59
N CYS A 87 -1.66 9.38 -7.50
CA CYS A 87 -0.46 10.01 -8.00
C CYS A 87 -0.58 11.53 -7.90
N SER A 88 0.54 12.20 -7.70
CA SER A 88 0.60 13.66 -7.62
C SER A 88 0.78 14.27 -9.01
N GLY A 89 -0.13 15.14 -9.44
CA GLY A 89 -0.02 15.90 -10.70
C GLY A 89 -0.60 15.23 -11.95
N ILE A 90 -0.75 16.03 -13.01
CA ILE A 90 -1.55 15.81 -14.23
C ILE A 90 -0.97 14.70 -15.12
N TYR A 91 -1.17 13.43 -14.75
CA TYR A 91 -0.96 12.31 -15.66
C TYR A 91 -2.22 12.09 -16.49
N LYS A 92 -2.23 12.56 -17.75
CA LYS A 92 -3.18 12.04 -18.75
C LYS A 92 -2.65 10.68 -19.22
N LEU A 93 -3.24 9.61 -18.69
CA LEU A 93 -2.92 8.23 -19.03
C LEU A 93 -3.12 8.01 -20.55
N LYS A 94 -2.02 7.99 -21.32
CA LYS A 94 -1.99 7.58 -22.73
C LYS A 94 -0.78 6.68 -22.97
N GLY A 95 -0.97 5.37 -22.85
CA GLY A 95 0.09 4.38 -23.07
C GLY A 95 -0.38 2.94 -22.89
N LYS A 96 0.30 2.00 -23.54
CA LYS A 96 0.06 0.55 -23.46
C LYS A 96 0.55 0.02 -22.11
N TRP A 97 -0.34 -0.62 -21.36
CA TRP A 97 -0.04 -1.18 -20.03
C TRP A 97 0.44 -2.63 -20.16
N THR A 98 1.52 -2.96 -19.46
CA THR A 98 1.98 -4.35 -19.28
C THR A 98 1.76 -4.71 -17.81
N PHE A 99 0.78 -5.58 -17.56
CA PHE A 99 0.46 -6.09 -16.23
C PHE A 99 1.33 -7.31 -15.96
N TYR A 100 2.04 -7.33 -14.84
CA TYR A 100 2.69 -8.54 -14.34
C TYR A 100 1.68 -9.28 -13.48
N LEU A 101 1.12 -10.38 -14.00
CA LEU A 101 0.32 -11.31 -13.21
C LEU A 101 1.29 -12.29 -12.52
N GLN A 102 1.45 -12.15 -11.20
CA GLN A 102 2.16 -13.17 -10.42
C GLN A 102 1.15 -14.18 -9.88
N PHE A 103 1.06 -15.34 -10.52
CA PHE A 103 0.39 -16.50 -9.93
C PHE A 103 1.31 -17.10 -8.87
N ILE A 104 0.92 -17.01 -7.60
CA ILE A 104 1.52 -17.84 -6.55
C ILE A 104 0.73 -19.16 -6.58
N PRO A 105 1.33 -20.28 -7.03
CA PRO A 105 0.64 -21.56 -7.01
C PRO A 105 0.41 -21.97 -5.55
N LEU A 106 -0.86 -21.98 -5.13
CA LEU A 106 -1.29 -22.81 -4.01
C LEU A 106 -1.23 -24.25 -4.51
N ASN A 107 -0.18 -24.98 -4.11
CA ASN A 107 -0.11 -26.42 -4.35
C ASN A 107 -1.45 -27.05 -3.90
N SER A 108 -2.16 -27.60 -4.89
CA SER A 108 -3.49 -28.14 -4.73
C SER A 108 -3.42 -29.62 -4.41
N SER A 109 -4.20 -30.02 -3.41
CA SER A 109 -4.83 -31.33 -3.37
C SER A 109 -5.88 -31.36 -2.27
N GLN A 110 -6.97 -30.59 -2.40
CA GLN A 110 -8.26 -30.84 -1.71
C GLN A 110 -9.39 -30.14 -2.48
N PRO A 111 -10.62 -30.71 -2.49
CA PRO A 111 -11.72 -30.21 -3.28
C PRO A 111 -12.24 -28.87 -2.74
N THR A 112 -12.64 -28.03 -3.70
CA THR A 112 -13.26 -26.70 -3.56
C THR A 112 -14.16 -26.60 -2.33
N ASN A 113 -13.63 -26.03 -1.26
CA ASN A 113 -14.37 -25.61 -0.08
C ASN A 113 -13.98 -24.16 0.18
N ILE A 114 -14.99 -23.29 0.33
CA ILE A 114 -14.82 -21.90 0.70
C ILE A 114 -14.31 -21.88 2.14
N THR A 115 -12.99 -21.85 2.32
CA THR A 115 -12.35 -21.56 3.59
C THR A 115 -12.50 -20.05 3.83
N LEU A 116 -13.18 -19.67 4.91
CA LEU A 116 -13.11 -18.29 5.43
C LEU A 116 -11.70 -18.06 5.98
N ARG A 117 -10.75 -17.80 5.08
CA ARG A 117 -9.54 -17.06 5.43
C ARG A 117 -9.93 -15.60 5.43
N LYS A 118 -9.46 -14.84 6.43
CA LYS A 118 -9.45 -13.37 6.39
C LYS A 118 -9.05 -12.98 4.97
N ILE A 119 -10.01 -12.53 4.17
CA ILE A 119 -9.74 -11.98 2.86
C ILE A 119 -9.09 -10.65 3.20
N ASN A 120 -7.77 -10.67 3.35
CA ASN A 120 -7.01 -9.49 2.96
C ASN A 120 -7.51 -9.24 1.53
N SER A 121 -8.23 -8.15 1.34
CA SER A 121 -8.52 -7.60 0.02
C SER A 121 -7.23 -7.77 -0.79
N TYR A 122 -7.26 -8.66 -1.77
CA TYR A 122 -6.14 -8.82 -2.67
C TYR A 122 -6.17 -7.62 -3.58
N SER A 123 -5.53 -6.53 -3.16
CA SER A 123 -5.21 -5.42 -4.04
C SER A 123 -4.28 -5.98 -5.11
N PHE A 124 -4.65 -5.80 -6.38
CA PHE A 124 -3.70 -6.00 -7.45
C PHE A 124 -2.62 -4.94 -7.29
N PHE A 125 -1.47 -5.32 -6.74
CA PHE A 125 -0.26 -4.52 -6.83
C PHE A 125 0.28 -4.67 -8.26
N ALA A 126 -0.34 -3.96 -9.20
CA ALA A 126 0.47 -3.42 -10.28
C ALA A 126 1.41 -2.43 -9.59
N LEU A 127 2.72 -2.72 -9.60
CA LEU A 127 3.73 -1.67 -9.48
C LEU A 127 3.91 -1.13 -10.90
N PRO A 128 3.11 -0.15 -11.37
CA PRO A 128 3.68 0.71 -12.37
C PRO A 128 4.86 1.39 -11.66
N VAL A 129 6.03 1.39 -12.28
CA VAL A 129 7.14 2.23 -11.83
C VAL A 129 6.64 3.68 -11.98
N ILE A 130 5.94 4.20 -10.98
CA ILE A 130 5.44 5.56 -10.93
C ILE A 130 6.18 6.21 -9.78
N ASN A 131 7.29 6.81 -10.13
CA ASN A 131 7.93 7.79 -9.30
C ASN A 131 7.07 9.07 -9.43
N SER A 132 6.41 9.52 -8.37
CA SER A 132 5.47 10.67 -8.38
C SER A 132 6.14 11.95 -7.81
N VAL A 133 5.49 13.14 -7.85
CA VAL A 133 5.88 14.59 -7.61
C VAL A 133 5.45 15.30 -6.27
N ALA A 134 6.37 15.93 -5.54
CA ALA A 134 6.18 16.46 -4.19
C ALA A 134 6.06 17.94 -4.39
N GLY A 135 4.84 18.45 -4.22
CA GLY A 135 4.55 19.87 -4.36
C GLY A 135 3.20 20.20 -4.99
N SER A 136 2.41 19.24 -5.47
CA SER A 136 1.00 19.50 -5.78
C SER A 136 0.13 19.09 -4.59
N THR A 137 -0.58 20.04 -3.99
CA THR A 137 -1.62 19.82 -2.97
C THR A 137 -2.83 19.05 -3.53
N SER A 138 -2.90 18.84 -4.84
CA SER A 138 -3.88 18.01 -5.53
C SER A 138 -3.25 16.74 -6.08
N ASN A 139 -3.63 15.59 -5.53
CA ASN A 139 -3.39 14.30 -6.15
C ASN A 139 -4.52 13.99 -7.15
N ILE A 140 -4.22 13.07 -8.06
CA ILE A 140 -5.18 12.41 -8.92
C ILE A 140 -5.35 11.00 -8.37
N LEU A 141 -6.59 10.67 -8.03
CA LEU A 141 -6.98 9.30 -7.74
C LEU A 141 -7.52 8.69 -9.02
N THR A 142 -6.98 7.54 -9.41
CA THR A 142 -7.54 6.73 -10.49
C THR A 142 -8.03 5.43 -9.88
N ALA A 143 -9.28 5.07 -10.20
CA ALA A 143 -9.85 3.79 -9.84
C ALA A 143 -10.09 2.96 -11.10
N TRP A 144 -9.82 1.67 -11.01
CA TRP A 144 -10.14 0.69 -12.02
C TRP A 144 -11.11 -0.34 -11.44
N VAL A 145 -12.30 -0.42 -12.03
CA VAL A 145 -13.37 -1.30 -11.59
C VAL A 145 -13.56 -2.43 -12.60
N THR A 146 -13.51 -3.66 -12.10
CA THR A 146 -13.64 -4.87 -12.89
C THR A 146 -14.60 -5.87 -12.25
N GLU A 147 -15.07 -6.84 -13.03
CA GLU A 147 -15.79 -8.00 -12.50
C GLU A 147 -14.79 -8.94 -11.81
N LEU A 148 -15.04 -9.23 -10.54
CA LEU A 148 -14.13 -9.99 -9.67
C LEU A 148 -13.77 -11.38 -10.24
N MET A 149 -14.72 -12.03 -10.93
CA MET A 149 -14.52 -13.38 -11.47
C MET A 149 -13.72 -13.41 -12.78
N THR A 150 -13.82 -12.39 -13.61
CA THR A 150 -13.31 -12.42 -14.99
C THR A 150 -12.20 -11.38 -15.23
N GLY A 151 -12.11 -10.35 -14.38
CA GLY A 151 -11.28 -9.17 -14.60
C GLY A 151 -11.81 -8.26 -15.72
N ALA A 152 -13.02 -8.50 -16.25
CA ALA A 152 -13.58 -7.67 -17.31
C ALA A 152 -13.90 -6.26 -16.79
N PRO A 153 -13.63 -5.19 -17.57
CA PRO A 153 -13.90 -3.82 -17.16
C PRO A 153 -15.40 -3.56 -16.97
N ILE A 154 -15.77 -2.87 -15.89
CA ILE A 154 -17.17 -2.49 -15.61
C ILE A 154 -17.37 -1.02 -15.96
N ASN A 155 -18.17 -0.75 -16.99
CA ASN A 155 -18.58 0.59 -17.40
C ASN A 155 -19.70 1.14 -16.49
N GLN A 156 -19.70 2.45 -16.25
CA GLN A 156 -20.73 3.15 -15.47
C GLN A 156 -20.92 2.57 -14.05
N ALA A 157 -19.84 2.14 -13.41
CA ALA A 157 -19.82 1.94 -11.96
C ALA A 157 -19.58 3.30 -11.29
N ILE A 158 -20.31 3.59 -10.22
CA ILE A 158 -20.22 4.83 -9.46
C ILE A 158 -19.12 4.65 -8.42
N VAL A 159 -18.06 5.44 -8.52
CA VAL A 159 -16.94 5.45 -7.57
C VAL A 159 -17.02 6.71 -6.72
N SER A 160 -17.13 6.53 -5.41
CA SER A 160 -17.25 7.61 -4.42
C SER A 160 -16.11 7.55 -3.41
N VAL A 161 -15.49 8.69 -3.12
CA VAL A 161 -14.42 8.84 -2.12
C VAL A 161 -14.49 10.25 -1.56
N SER A 162 -14.42 10.41 -0.24
CA SER A 162 -14.69 11.70 0.42
C SER A 162 -16.03 12.28 -0.07
N ASN A 163 -16.05 13.54 -0.52
CA ASN A 163 -17.19 14.22 -1.12
C ASN A 163 -17.22 14.18 -2.66
N LYS A 164 -16.44 13.28 -3.29
CA LYS A 164 -16.29 13.20 -4.75
C LYS A 164 -16.88 11.90 -5.27
N THR A 165 -17.58 11.99 -6.39
CA THR A 165 -18.16 10.84 -7.10
C THR A 165 -17.86 10.91 -8.58
N LYS A 166 -17.55 9.77 -9.20
CA LYS A 166 -17.27 9.67 -10.63
C LYS A 166 -17.69 8.31 -11.19
N GLU A 167 -18.21 8.30 -12.41
CA GLU A 167 -18.50 7.05 -13.12
C GLU A 167 -17.28 6.52 -13.88
N THR A 168 -17.15 5.20 -13.94
CA THR A 168 -16.17 4.53 -14.79
C THR A 168 -16.56 4.59 -16.27
N ASN A 169 -15.56 4.64 -17.14
CA ASN A 169 -15.72 4.57 -18.59
C ASN A 169 -15.77 3.12 -19.10
N GLN A 170 -15.82 2.93 -20.43
CA GLN A 170 -15.86 1.61 -21.08
C GLN A 170 -14.65 0.70 -20.75
N GLN A 171 -13.56 1.26 -20.24
CA GLN A 171 -12.37 0.52 -19.81
C GLN A 171 -12.39 0.22 -18.30
N GLY A 172 -13.49 0.54 -17.60
CA GLY A 172 -13.61 0.39 -16.14
C GLY A 172 -12.89 1.48 -15.35
N LEU A 173 -12.38 2.52 -16.01
CA LEU A 173 -11.54 3.55 -15.36
C LEU A 173 -12.33 4.80 -15.02
N CYS A 174 -12.09 5.36 -13.83
CA CYS A 174 -12.47 6.73 -13.50
C CYS A 174 -11.30 7.51 -12.91
N ILE A 175 -11.31 8.82 -13.12
CA ILE A 175 -10.29 9.74 -12.62
C ILE A 175 -10.98 10.79 -11.75
N ILE A 176 -10.50 10.91 -10.50
CA ILE A 176 -10.93 11.90 -9.53
C ILE A 176 -9.77 12.87 -9.30
N GLU A 177 -9.92 14.08 -9.83
CA GLU A 177 -8.93 15.15 -9.71
C GLU A 177 -9.03 15.86 -8.35
N ASN A 178 -7.91 16.45 -7.91
CA ASN A 178 -7.82 17.20 -6.67
C ASN A 178 -8.23 16.37 -5.44
N TYR A 179 -7.80 15.11 -5.41
CA TYR A 179 -7.85 14.26 -4.23
C TYR A 179 -6.74 14.69 -3.26
N THR A 180 -7.07 14.97 -2.00
CA THR A 180 -6.09 15.33 -0.98
C THR A 180 -6.02 14.24 0.08
N THR A 181 -4.80 13.88 0.47
CA THR A 181 -4.54 12.98 1.61
C THR A 181 -4.00 13.72 2.83
N GLN A 182 -3.79 15.04 2.74
CA GLN A 182 -3.29 15.86 3.83
C GLN A 182 -4.42 16.73 4.43
N ASN A 183 -4.44 16.76 5.76
CA ASN A 183 -5.12 17.70 6.66
C ASN A 183 -6.58 17.45 7.06
N ASP A 184 -7.07 16.21 6.98
CA ASP A 184 -8.31 15.88 7.67
C ASP A 184 -8.14 14.53 8.36
N GLU A 185 -8.20 14.52 9.68
CA GLU A 185 -8.15 13.33 10.52
C GLU A 185 -9.38 12.42 10.32
N SER A 186 -10.31 12.81 9.44
CA SER A 186 -11.50 12.03 9.10
C SER A 186 -11.15 10.77 8.30
N ILE A 187 -11.54 9.62 8.86
CA ILE A 187 -11.44 8.29 8.22
C ILE A 187 -12.17 8.27 6.86
N GLU A 188 -13.16 9.14 6.68
CA GLU A 188 -13.96 9.31 5.44
C GLU A 188 -13.11 9.62 4.21
N ASN A 189 -11.92 10.22 4.38
CA ASN A 189 -11.03 10.52 3.25
C ASN A 189 -10.27 9.32 2.71
N ARG A 190 -10.37 8.15 3.34
CA ARG A 190 -9.61 6.94 2.96
C ARG A 190 -10.48 5.78 2.48
N ILE A 191 -11.81 5.90 2.56
CA ILE A 191 -12.73 4.87 2.10
C ILE A 191 -13.22 5.23 0.70
N LEU A 192 -12.90 4.37 -0.27
CA LEU A 192 -13.50 4.39 -1.60
C LEU A 192 -14.62 3.35 -1.65
N VAL A 193 -15.80 3.78 -2.07
CA VAL A 193 -16.97 2.95 -2.27
C VAL A 193 -17.26 2.88 -3.77
N VAL A 194 -17.47 1.67 -4.28
CA VAL A 194 -17.90 1.44 -5.66
C VAL A 194 -19.28 0.82 -5.64
N GLU A 195 -20.19 1.39 -6.44
CA GLU A 195 -21.56 0.92 -6.59
C GLU A 195 -21.87 0.63 -8.06
N LYS A 196 -22.52 -0.50 -8.31
CA LYS A 196 -23.06 -0.85 -9.62
C LYS A 196 -24.34 -1.65 -9.42
N ASP A 197 -25.45 -1.11 -9.93
CA ASP A 197 -26.78 -1.70 -9.81
C ASP A 197 -27.12 -2.01 -8.34
N ASP A 198 -27.19 -3.29 -7.96
CA ASP A 198 -27.47 -3.72 -6.59
C ASP A 198 -26.23 -4.18 -5.79
N ASP A 199 -25.05 -4.01 -6.37
CA ASP A 199 -23.76 -4.45 -5.84
C ASP A 199 -22.93 -3.27 -5.31
N GLN A 200 -22.11 -3.55 -4.29
CA GLN A 200 -21.21 -2.58 -3.69
C GLN A 200 -19.95 -3.24 -3.14
N CYS A 201 -18.78 -2.63 -3.40
CA CYS A 201 -17.53 -2.97 -2.73
C CYS A 201 -16.87 -1.72 -2.12
N MET A 202 -15.96 -1.91 -1.17
CA MET A 202 -15.23 -0.82 -0.56
C MET A 202 -13.73 -1.13 -0.48
N SER A 203 -12.92 -0.08 -0.55
CA SER A 203 -11.49 -0.13 -0.28
C SER A 203 -11.19 0.87 0.83
N VAL A 204 -10.62 0.39 1.94
CA VAL A 204 -10.38 1.18 3.17
C VAL A 204 -8.94 1.68 3.30
N ASP A 205 -8.07 1.29 2.38
CA ASP A 205 -6.62 1.53 2.45
C ASP A 205 -6.10 2.22 1.19
N ILE A 206 -6.55 3.45 0.96
CA ILE A 206 -5.99 4.30 -0.08
C ILE A 206 -4.67 4.90 0.44
N TYR A 207 -3.55 4.31 0.00
CA TYR A 207 -2.23 4.86 0.27
C TYR A 207 -1.82 5.84 -0.82
N SER A 208 -1.36 7.02 -0.39
CA SER A 208 -0.64 7.96 -1.23
C SER A 208 0.80 7.96 -0.79
N TYR A 209 1.71 7.56 -1.68
CA TYR A 209 3.13 7.74 -1.43
C TYR A 209 3.51 9.19 -1.71
N ALA A 210 4.24 9.78 -0.76
CA ALA A 210 4.91 11.04 -1.01
C ALA A 210 5.84 10.85 -2.21
N SER A 211 5.85 11.85 -3.05
CA SER A 211 6.71 11.85 -4.21
C SER A 211 8.19 11.89 -3.91
N VAL A 212 8.94 11.39 -4.89
CA VAL A 212 10.34 11.75 -5.11
C VAL A 212 10.43 12.83 -6.22
N PRO A 213 11.02 14.02 -5.99
CA PRO A 213 11.27 14.97 -7.07
C PRO A 213 12.26 14.41 -8.10
N ASP A 214 12.36 15.06 -9.27
CA ASP A 214 13.51 14.83 -10.16
C ASP A 214 14.79 15.01 -9.34
N ALA A 215 15.70 14.04 -9.43
CA ALA A 215 16.81 13.95 -8.49
C ALA A 215 18.10 13.56 -9.19
N TYR A 216 19.20 14.11 -8.71
CA TYR A 216 20.51 13.52 -8.96
C TYR A 216 20.67 12.30 -8.07
N VAL A 217 20.92 11.14 -8.68
CA VAL A 217 21.21 9.89 -7.98
C VAL A 217 22.69 9.56 -8.14
N TRP A 218 23.28 9.04 -7.07
CA TRP A 218 24.73 8.93 -6.93
C TRP A 218 25.08 7.49 -6.55
N HIS A 219 26.13 6.97 -7.16
CA HIS A 219 26.80 5.77 -6.70
C HIS A 219 28.25 6.12 -6.38
N VAL A 220 28.63 6.04 -5.11
CA VAL A 220 29.93 6.47 -4.61
C VAL A 220 30.63 5.27 -3.98
N PHE A 221 31.90 5.09 -4.29
CA PHE A 221 32.71 3.99 -3.80
C PHE A 221 34.16 4.45 -3.60
N ASN A 222 34.89 3.70 -2.78
CA ASN A 222 36.31 3.89 -2.53
C ASN A 222 37.08 2.62 -2.92
N ASP A 223 38.41 2.65 -2.82
CA ASP A 223 39.25 1.52 -3.20
C ASP A 223 39.37 0.45 -2.09
N ARG A 224 39.36 0.85 -0.80
CA ARG A 224 39.73 -0.04 0.32
C ARG A 224 38.87 0.06 1.59
N GLY A 225 38.01 1.05 1.72
CA GLY A 225 37.12 1.24 2.88
C GLY A 225 37.77 1.82 4.14
N LEU A 226 39.01 1.43 4.48
CA LEU A 226 39.72 1.88 5.68
C LEU A 226 41.05 2.57 5.33
N TYR A 227 41.30 3.71 5.96
CA TYR A 227 42.51 4.52 5.78
C TYR A 227 43.08 4.97 7.13
N LYS A 228 44.39 5.20 7.16
CA LYS A 228 45.13 5.77 8.30
C LYS A 228 45.41 7.25 8.08
N PRO A 229 45.72 8.00 9.16
CA PRO A 229 46.27 9.35 9.03
C PRO A 229 47.47 9.36 8.06
N LYS A 230 47.59 10.44 7.28
CA LYS A 230 48.60 10.62 6.20
C LYS A 230 48.42 9.76 4.96
N GLU A 231 47.45 8.86 4.91
CA GLU A 231 47.16 8.11 3.69
C GLU A 231 46.35 8.96 2.69
N GLU A 232 46.57 8.69 1.40
CA GLU A 232 45.77 9.25 0.31
C GLU A 232 44.48 8.44 0.17
N VAL A 233 43.36 9.12 0.30
CA VAL A 233 42.02 8.59 0.13
C VAL A 233 41.58 8.77 -1.31
N HIS A 234 41.05 7.70 -1.90
CA HIS A 234 40.48 7.73 -3.25
C HIS A 234 38.98 7.49 -3.19
N ILE A 235 38.21 8.46 -3.71
CA ILE A 235 36.76 8.35 -3.83
C ILE A 235 36.38 8.54 -5.29
N LYS A 236 35.64 7.59 -5.83
CA LYS A 236 35.08 7.66 -7.18
C LYS A 236 33.59 7.55 -7.11
N GLY A 237 32.93 8.07 -8.13
CA GLY A 237 31.50 7.89 -8.23
C GLY A 237 30.92 8.29 -9.56
N TYR A 238 29.65 7.94 -9.71
CA TYR A 238 28.83 8.28 -10.85
C TYR A 238 27.61 9.05 -10.37
N VAL A 239 27.27 10.11 -11.08
CA VAL A 239 26.07 10.91 -10.90
C VAL A 239 25.20 10.77 -12.13
N ARG A 240 23.92 10.52 -11.91
CA ARG A 240 22.90 10.48 -12.95
C ARG A 240 21.77 11.42 -12.58
N PHE A 241 21.16 12.03 -13.59
CA PHE A 241 19.91 12.74 -13.40
C PHE A 241 18.76 11.77 -13.68
N LEU A 242 17.97 11.51 -12.66
CA LEU A 242 16.75 10.73 -12.77
C LEU A 242 15.58 11.69 -12.94
N LYS A 243 15.05 11.75 -14.16
CA LYS A 243 13.76 12.37 -14.39
C LYS A 243 12.69 11.41 -13.90
N VAL A 244 12.08 11.79 -12.79
CA VAL A 244 11.02 11.05 -12.11
C VAL A 244 9.66 11.37 -12.75
N LYS A 245 9.49 12.61 -13.24
CA LYS A 245 8.27 13.06 -13.90
C LYS A 245 8.12 12.49 -15.31
N ASP A 246 6.90 12.08 -15.65
CA ASP A 246 6.45 11.54 -16.95
C ASP A 246 6.77 10.04 -17.16
N GLU A 247 6.93 9.62 -18.42
CA GLU A 247 7.28 8.25 -18.80
C GLU A 247 8.60 7.79 -18.16
N ALA A 248 8.68 6.52 -17.76
CA ALA A 248 9.89 5.91 -17.24
C ALA A 248 11.03 6.01 -18.27
N LYS A 249 12.10 6.73 -17.89
CA LYS A 249 13.30 6.93 -18.71
C LYS A 249 14.53 6.40 -18.01
N LEU A 250 15.51 5.97 -18.79
CA LEU A 250 16.84 5.67 -18.25
C LEU A 250 17.45 6.95 -17.67
N PRO A 251 18.13 6.89 -16.50
CA PRO A 251 18.83 8.03 -15.94
C PRO A 251 19.87 8.57 -16.93
N THR A 252 19.91 9.90 -17.10
CA THR A 252 20.85 10.55 -18.01
C THR A 252 22.16 10.88 -17.30
N TYR A 253 23.25 11.02 -18.06
CA TYR A 253 24.51 11.50 -17.52
C TYR A 253 24.35 12.90 -16.93
N ALA A 254 24.84 13.10 -15.70
CA ALA A 254 24.92 14.42 -15.10
C ALA A 254 26.18 15.15 -15.60
N HIS A 255 26.12 16.48 -15.65
CA HIS A 255 27.21 17.35 -16.07
C HIS A 255 27.37 18.50 -15.08
N GLY A 256 28.56 19.08 -15.04
CA GLY A 256 28.88 20.24 -14.22
C GLY A 256 29.79 19.91 -13.04
N THR A 257 29.80 20.80 -12.07
CA THR A 257 30.74 20.78 -10.94
C THR A 257 30.08 20.29 -9.67
N ILE A 258 30.75 19.39 -8.97
CA ILE A 258 30.36 18.90 -7.65
C ILE A 258 31.22 19.59 -6.61
N HIS A 259 30.57 20.22 -5.63
CA HIS A 259 31.23 20.67 -4.41
C HIS A 259 31.21 19.55 -3.38
N TYR A 260 32.34 19.32 -2.73
CA TYR A 260 32.44 18.33 -1.66
C TYR A 260 33.21 18.90 -0.48
N THR A 261 32.77 18.51 0.71
CA THR A 261 33.38 18.87 1.98
C THR A 261 33.67 17.61 2.76
N ILE A 262 34.85 17.55 3.37
CA ILE A 262 35.33 16.43 4.14
C ILE A 262 35.25 16.83 5.61
N TYR A 263 34.55 16.01 6.39
CA TYR A 263 34.44 16.17 7.83
C TYR A 263 35.09 14.97 8.53
N ASP A 264 35.62 15.20 9.73
CA ASP A 264 35.97 14.13 10.65
C ASP A 264 34.71 13.62 11.41
N PRO A 265 34.81 12.55 12.22
CA PRO A 265 33.68 12.01 12.99
C PRO A 265 33.06 12.99 13.99
N ARG A 266 33.78 14.05 14.39
CA ARG A 266 33.31 15.10 15.30
C ARG A 266 32.71 16.30 14.58
N GLY A 267 32.62 16.25 13.25
CA GLY A 267 32.08 17.32 12.41
C GLY A 267 33.09 18.45 12.14
N GLN A 268 34.38 18.28 12.46
CA GLN A 268 35.40 19.25 12.06
C GLN A 268 35.62 19.17 10.55
N GLN A 269 35.48 20.30 9.85
CA GLN A 269 35.81 20.39 8.43
C GLN A 269 37.32 20.25 8.21
N LEU A 270 37.73 19.23 7.46
CA LEU A 270 39.12 18.95 7.11
C LEU A 270 39.51 19.61 5.80
N GLN A 271 38.61 19.59 4.81
CA GLN A 271 38.85 20.14 3.48
C GLN A 271 37.51 20.46 2.80
N GLU A 272 37.53 21.46 1.92
CA GLU A 272 36.44 21.78 1.00
C GLU A 272 37.03 22.00 -0.38
N SER A 273 36.41 21.42 -1.40
CA SER A 273 36.91 21.52 -2.77
C SER A 273 35.80 21.20 -3.77
N GLN A 274 36.15 21.17 -5.05
CA GLN A 274 35.23 20.89 -6.14
C GLN A 274 35.86 19.99 -7.19
N VAL A 275 35.03 19.21 -7.88
CA VAL A 275 35.44 18.33 -8.97
C VAL A 275 34.46 18.45 -10.14
N GLU A 276 34.98 18.55 -11.36
CA GLU A 276 34.18 18.57 -12.57
C GLU A 276 33.82 17.14 -13.00
N LEU A 277 32.55 16.92 -13.34
CA LEU A 277 32.07 15.67 -13.91
C LEU A 277 32.56 15.50 -15.34
N ASN A 278 32.98 14.28 -15.68
CA ASN A 278 33.25 13.95 -17.08
C ASN A 278 31.95 13.77 -17.90
N ASN A 279 32.10 13.52 -19.20
CA ASN A 279 30.97 13.33 -20.13
C ASN A 279 30.03 12.16 -19.77
N TYR A 280 30.47 11.25 -18.89
CA TYR A 280 29.69 10.11 -18.40
C TYR A 280 29.20 10.33 -16.96
N GLY A 281 29.19 11.57 -16.48
CA GLY A 281 28.80 11.93 -15.11
C GLY A 281 29.64 11.21 -14.06
N ALA A 282 30.92 10.94 -14.31
CA ALA A 282 31.81 10.33 -13.33
C ALA A 282 32.76 11.36 -12.72
N PHE A 283 33.14 11.16 -11.46
CA PHE A 283 34.18 11.91 -10.77
C PHE A 283 35.22 10.98 -10.12
N ASP A 284 36.40 11.54 -9.89
CA ASP A 284 37.52 10.91 -9.19
C ASP A 284 38.18 11.97 -8.31
N VAL A 285 38.08 11.78 -6.98
CA VAL A 285 38.59 12.70 -5.98
C VAL A 285 39.67 12.01 -5.16
N LYS A 286 40.73 12.76 -4.87
CA LYS A 286 41.84 12.33 -4.03
C LYS A 286 42.15 13.40 -3.01
N PHE A 287 42.41 12.99 -1.78
CA PHE A 287 42.86 13.87 -0.71
C PHE A 287 43.69 13.10 0.29
N THR A 288 44.57 13.79 1.01
CA THR A 288 45.41 13.17 2.06
C THR A 288 44.80 13.45 3.42
N LEU A 289 44.64 12.41 4.25
CA LEU A 289 44.17 12.59 5.62
C LEU A 289 45.23 13.34 6.46
N PRO A 290 44.85 14.38 7.23
CA PRO A 290 45.80 15.05 8.10
C PRO A 290 46.23 14.14 9.25
N ASP A 291 47.39 14.43 9.85
CA ASP A 291 47.95 13.63 10.96
C ASP A 291 47.06 13.65 12.21
N ASN A 292 46.39 14.77 12.45
CA ASN A 292 45.55 15.03 13.60
C ASN A 292 44.06 14.75 13.36
N VAL A 293 43.72 13.92 12.36
CA VAL A 293 42.32 13.54 12.10
C VAL A 293 41.77 12.76 13.30
N ASN A 294 40.57 13.12 13.77
CA ASN A 294 39.88 12.35 14.79
C ASN A 294 39.43 11.01 14.21
N LEU A 295 39.68 9.91 14.92
CA LEU A 295 39.29 8.55 14.53
C LEU A 295 38.16 7.98 15.40
N ASP A 296 37.70 8.75 16.39
CA ASP A 296 36.70 8.40 17.41
C ASP A 296 35.38 9.15 17.20
#